data_AF-A6K7D2-F1
#
_entry.id   AF-A6K7D2-F1
#
_cell.length_a   1.000
_cell.length_b   1.000
_cell.length_c   1.000
_cell.angle_alpha   90.00
_cell.angle_beta   90.00
_cell.angle_gamma   90.00
#
_symmetry.space_group_name_H-M   'P 1'
#
loop_
_entity.id
_entity.type
_entity.pdbx_description
1 polymer ?
#
loop_
_entity_poly.entity_id
_entity_poly.type
_entity_poly.pdbx_seq_one_letter_code
_entity_poly.pdbx_strand_id
1 'polypeptide(L)' 'MGRTLCGKYDEDIDNCPLQEGPGEKKVRCTYIVETRVWVTEFTILNSTCVQT' A
#
# COMPACT_ATOMS: atom_id res chain seq x y z
N MET A 1 -0.64 5.99 1.96
CA MET A 1 -1.63 4.92 1.72
C MET A 1 -2.82 5.15 2.64
N GLY A 2 -4.04 4.92 2.14
CA GLY A 2 -5.27 5.09 2.91
C GLY A 2 -6.08 3.80 2.96
N ARG A 3 -6.92 3.66 3.98
CA ARG A 3 -7.86 2.54 4.10
C ARG A 3 -8.94 2.66 3.00
N THR A 4 -9.23 1.54 2.35
CA THR A 4 -10.31 1.41 1.37
C THR A 4 -11.55 0.75 2.00
N LEU A 5 -12.67 0.78 1.28
CA LEU A 5 -13.94 0.16 1.70
C LEU A 5 -14.02 -1.35 1.38
N CYS A 6 -13.14 -1.87 0.52
CA CYS A 6 -13.17 -3.24 0.02
C CYS A 6 -12.39 -4.22 0.89
N GLY A 7 -12.70 -5.50 0.73
CA GLY A 7 -11.93 -6.61 1.27
C GLY A 7 -10.59 -6.78 0.53
N LYS A 8 -9.64 -7.49 1.17
CA LYS A 8 -8.31 -7.73 0.59
C LYS A 8 -8.31 -8.65 -0.63
N TYR A 9 -9.36 -9.45 -0.80
CA TYR A 9 -9.46 -10.50 -1.82
C TYR A 9 -10.66 -10.30 -2.76
N ASP A 10 -11.21 -9.08 -2.79
CA ASP A 10 -12.26 -8.74 -3.74
C ASP A 10 -11.66 -8.71 -5.15
N GLU A 11 -12.44 -9.00 -6.19
CA GLU A 11 -11.92 -9.17 -7.55
C GLU A 11 -11.38 -7.86 -8.17
N ASP A 12 -11.80 -6.70 -7.65
CA ASP A 12 -11.44 -5.37 -8.18
C ASP A 12 -10.89 -4.42 -7.09
N ILE A 13 -9.79 -4.82 -6.45
CA ILE A 13 -9.19 -4.04 -5.35
C ILE A 13 -8.55 -2.72 -5.82
N ASP A 14 -8.12 -2.64 -7.07
CA ASP A 14 -7.38 -1.48 -7.60
C ASP A 14 -8.28 -0.27 -7.83
N ASN A 15 -9.57 -0.50 -8.11
CA ASN A 15 -10.57 0.56 -8.28
C ASN A 15 -11.33 0.89 -6.99
N CYS A 16 -10.90 0.35 -5.85
CA CYS A 16 -11.66 0.48 -4.61
C CYS A 16 -11.61 1.92 -4.02
N PRO A 17 -12.77 2.51 -3.67
CA PRO A 17 -12.81 3.84 -3.06
C PRO A 17 -12.15 3.86 -1.67
N LEU A 18 -11.56 5.01 -1.34
CA LEU A 18 -11.02 5.31 -0.02
C LEU A 18 -12.14 5.53 1.00
N GLN A 19 -11.85 5.17 2.25
CA GLN A 19 -12.73 5.45 3.38
C GLN A 19 -12.56 6.90 3.85
N GLU A 20 -13.60 7.71 3.70
CA GLU A 20 -13.64 9.12 4.13
C GLU A 20 -14.35 9.29 5.48
N GLY A 21 -14.11 10.43 6.16
CA GLY A 21 -14.80 10.84 7.38
C GLY A 21 -14.14 10.39 8.69
N PRO A 22 -14.89 10.31 9.82
CA PRO A 22 -14.32 10.06 11.15
C PRO A 22 -13.59 8.72 11.32
N GLY A 23 -13.76 7.78 10.37
CA GLY A 23 -13.10 6.48 10.35
C GLY A 23 -11.91 6.41 9.38
N GLU A 24 -11.54 7.53 8.77
CA GLU A 24 -10.41 7.62 7.85
C GLU A 24 -9.12 7.20 8.56
N LYS A 25 -8.36 6.33 7.89
CA LYS A 25 -7.04 5.88 8.36
C LYS A 25 -6.05 6.05 7.25
N LYS A 26 -5.05 6.90 7.49
CA LYS A 26 -3.94 7.13 6.58
C LYS A 26 -2.62 6.76 7.24
N VAL A 27 -1.73 6.22 6.42
CA VAL A 27 -0.33 5.97 6.79
C VAL A 27 0.58 6.56 5.73
N ARG A 28 1.69 7.13 6.18
CA ARG A 28 2.83 7.46 5.33
C ARG A 28 3.85 6.36 5.44
N CYS A 29 4.15 5.71 4.32
CA CYS A 29 5.14 4.63 4.26
C CYS A 29 6.32 5.01 3.37
N THR A 30 7.51 4.54 3.75
CA THR A 30 8.74 4.64 2.96
C THR A 30 9.27 3.22 2.76
N TYR A 31 9.58 2.88 1.51
CA TYR A 31 10.12 1.58 1.13
C TYR A 31 11.50 1.76 0.51
N ILE A 32 12.45 0.92 0.91
CA ILE A 32 13.73 0.76 0.24
C ILE A 32 13.65 -0.56 -0.52
N VAL A 33 13.70 -0.49 -1.85
CA VAL A 33 13.54 -1.64 -2.73
C VAL A 33 14.82 -1.85 -3.52
N GLU A 34 15.37 -3.06 -3.45
CA GLU A 34 16.43 -3.52 -4.34
C GLU A 34 15.81 -4.10 -5.61
N THR A 35 16.38 -3.77 -6.77
CA THR A 35 15.85 -4.20 -8.06
C THR A 35 16.93 -4.88 -8.90
N ARG A 36 16.69 -6.10 -9.36
CA ARG A 36 17.48 -6.76 -10.40
C ARG A 36 16.72 -6.71 -11.71
N VAL A 37 16.87 -5.58 -12.40
CA VAL A 37 16.05 -5.19 -13.56
C VAL A 37 16.06 -6.24 -14.67
N TRP A 38 17.22 -6.86 -14.94
CA TRP A 38 17.39 -7.85 -16.01
C TRP A 38 16.53 -9.11 -15.86
N VAL A 39 16.14 -9.45 -14.64
CA VAL A 39 15.30 -10.61 -14.33
C VAL A 39 13.97 -10.21 -13.68
N THR A 40 13.64 -8.91 -13.70
CA THR A 40 12.42 -8.36 -13.09
C THR A 40 12.19 -8.81 -11.65
N GLU A 41 13.27 -8.95 -10.89
CA GLU A 41 13.24 -9.36 -9.47
C GLU A 41 13.34 -8.12 -8.58
N PHE A 42 12.49 -8.07 -7.55
CA PHE A 42 12.39 -6.96 -6.61
C PHE A 42 12.40 -7.49 -5.18
N THR A 43 13.23 -6.91 -4.32
CA THR A 43 13.33 -7.28 -2.91
C THR A 43 13.11 -6.04 -2.05
N ILE A 44 12.20 -6.13 -1.07
CA ILE A 44 12.00 -5.05 -0.09
C ILE A 44 13.07 -5.20 0.98
N LEU A 45 14.01 -4.25 1.05
CA LEU A 45 15.08 -4.22 2.05
C LEU A 45 14.62 -3.58 3.36
N ASN A 46 13.76 -2.55 3.26
CA ASN A 46 13.23 -1.85 4.42
C ASN A 46 11.83 -1.31 4.12
N SER A 47 10.93 -1.38 5.11
CA SER A 47 9.62 -0.76 5.07
C SER A 47 9.35 -0.09 6.41
N THR A 48 9.08 1.22 6.36
CA THR A 48 8.67 2.00 7.54
C THR A 48 7.33 2.65 7.25
N CYS A 49 6.41 2.61 8.22
CA CYS A 49 5.08 3.20 8.10
C CYS A 49 4.72 3.93 9.39
N VAL A 50 4.18 5.13 9.25
CA VAL A 50 3.69 5.96 10.36
C VAL A 50 2.26 6.40 10.10
N GLN A 51 1.43 6.45 11.15
CA GLN A 51 0.06 6.98 11.05
C GLN A 51 0.11 8.51 10.83
N THR A 52 -0.82 9.00 10.03
CA THR A 52 -0.98 10.42 9.67
C THR A 52 -2.40 10.88 9.89
#